data_AF-A0A951SZ28-F1
#
_entry.id   AF-A0A951SZ28-F1
#
_cell.length_a   1.000
_cell.length_b   1.000
_cell.length_c   1.000
_cell.angle_alpha   90.00
_cell.angle_beta   90.00
_cell.angle_gamma   90.00
#
_symmetry.space_group_name_H-M   'P 1'
#
loop_
_entity.id
_entity.type
_entity.pdbx_description
1 polymer ?
#
loop_
_entity_poly.entity_id
_entity_poly.type
_entity_poly.pdbx_seq_one_letter_code
_entity_poly.pdbx_strand_id
1 'polypeptide(L)' 'MAEPVQPSGNQKEERVPVLQQILDNPFLLLFIGVVMPTVFYILWGVMEIVTIPIAN' A
#
# COMPACT_ATOMS: atom_id res chain seq x y z
N MET A 1 49.66 -19.30 -16.45
CA MET A 1 49.37 -18.10 -15.64
C MET A 1 48.06 -17.53 -16.17
N ALA A 2 46.94 -17.78 -15.49
CA ALA A 2 45.65 -17.20 -15.86
C ALA A 2 45.50 -15.88 -15.10
N GLU A 3 45.16 -14.81 -15.81
CA GLU A 3 44.90 -13.50 -15.22
C GLU A 3 43.68 -13.58 -14.29
N PRO A 4 43.70 -12.93 -13.11
CA PRO A 4 42.52 -12.85 -12.27
C PRO A 4 41.49 -11.99 -13.00
N VAL A 5 40.37 -12.60 -13.41
CA VAL A 5 39.21 -11.89 -13.94
C VAL A 5 38.68 -10.99 -12.82
N GLN A 6 39.03 -9.71 -12.86
CA GLN A 6 38.47 -8.71 -11.96
C GLN A 6 36.99 -8.53 -12.33
N PRO A 7 36.04 -8.73 -11.40
CA PRO A 7 34.65 -8.47 -11.70
C PRO A 7 34.46 -6.96 -11.84
N SER A 8 34.44 -6.50 -13.09
CA SER A 8 33.99 -5.16 -13.46
C SER A 8 32.47 -5.17 -13.41
N GLY A 9 31.89 -4.56 -12.38
CA GLY A 9 30.45 -4.49 -12.25
C GLY A 9 30.05 -3.51 -11.17
N ASN A 10 29.90 -2.25 -11.56
CA ASN A 10 29.21 -1.22 -10.79
C ASN A 10 27.84 -1.75 -10.35
N GLN A 11 27.75 -2.29 -9.12
CA GLN A 11 26.50 -2.68 -8.48
C GLN A 11 25.75 -1.38 -8.19
N LYS A 12 25.06 -0.87 -9.22
CA LYS A 12 24.00 0.11 -9.02
C LYS A 12 23.01 -0.57 -8.09
N GLU A 13 23.02 -0.16 -6.83
CA GLU A 13 22.03 -0.50 -5.84
C GLU A 13 20.66 -0.19 -6.46
N GLU A 14 19.99 -1.23 -6.95
CA GLU A 14 18.76 -1.10 -7.72
C GLU A 14 17.68 -0.68 -6.74
N ARG A 15 17.37 0.62 -6.71
CA ARG A 15 16.35 1.15 -5.79
C ARG A 15 15.03 0.45 -6.07
N VAL A 16 14.60 -0.37 -5.12
CA VAL A 16 13.29 -1.03 -5.17
C VAL A 16 12.20 0.03 -5.29
N PRO A 17 11.36 -0.02 -6.34
CA PRO A 17 10.26 0.92 -6.53
C PRO A 17 9.32 0.93 -5.31
N VAL A 18 8.87 2.11 -4.88
CA VAL A 18 8.01 2.28 -3.69
C VAL A 18 6.70 1.50 -3.80
N LEU A 19 6.12 1.44 -5.00
CA LEU A 19 4.91 0.66 -5.25
C LEU A 19 5.15 -0.84 -5.06
N GLN A 20 6.34 -1.33 -5.40
CA GLN A 20 6.70 -2.73 -5.22
C GLN A 20 6.79 -3.07 -3.74
N GLN A 21 7.41 -2.22 -2.91
CA GLN A 21 7.40 -2.39 -1.45
C GLN A 21 5.99 -2.39 -0.83
N ILE A 22 5.06 -1.62 -1.40
CA ILE A 22 3.65 -1.59 -0.96
C ILE A 22 2.94 -2.91 -1.30
N LEU A 23 3.17 -3.45 -2.50
CA LEU A 23 2.57 -4.71 -2.97
C LEU A 23 3.26 -5.95 -2.40
N ASP A 24 4.52 -5.85 -1.98
CA ASP A 24 5.28 -6.96 -1.38
C ASP A 24 4.95 -7.15 0.11
N ASN A 25 4.27 -6.19 0.75
CA ASN A 25 3.87 -6.28 2.14
C ASN A 25 2.41 -6.75 2.29
N PRO A 26 2.16 -8.04 2.60
CA PRO A 26 0.81 -8.58 2.68
C PRO A 26 -0.05 -7.92 3.77
N PHE A 27 0.55 -7.44 4.87
CA PHE A 27 -0.20 -6.74 5.92
C PHE A 27 -0.64 -5.35 5.49
N LEU A 28 0.18 -4.68 4.66
CA LEU A 28 -0.14 -3.35 4.16
C LEU A 28 -1.26 -3.43 3.11
N LEU A 29 -1.22 -4.45 2.25
CA LEU A 29 -2.32 -4.83 1.36
C LEU A 29 -3.60 -5.17 2.12
N LEU A 30 -3.52 -5.99 3.17
CA LEU A 30 -4.66 -6.34 4.03
C LEU A 30 -5.23 -5.09 4.69
N PHE A 31 -4.37 -4.26 5.28
CA PHE A 31 -4.76 -3.03 5.93
C PHE A 31 -5.54 -2.13 4.98
N ILE A 32 -5.02 -1.84 3.78
CA ILE A 32 -5.73 -1.04 2.79
C ILE A 32 -7.03 -1.73 2.38
N GLY A 33 -7.01 -3.06 2.17
CA GLY A 33 -8.17 -3.85 1.76
C GLY A 33 -9.32 -3.87 2.76
N VAL A 34 -9.04 -3.78 4.07
CA VAL A 34 -10.07 -3.73 5.11
C VAL A 34 -10.41 -2.28 5.47
N VAL A 35 -9.40 -1.43 5.65
CA VAL A 35 -9.61 -0.04 6.12
C VAL A 35 -10.36 0.79 5.09
N MET A 36 -10.07 0.64 3.79
CA MET A 36 -10.81 1.36 2.75
C MET A 36 -12.32 1.11 2.84
N PRO A 37 -12.84 -0.12 2.66
CA PRO A 37 -14.28 -0.35 2.71
C PRO A 37 -14.87 -0.03 4.08
N THR A 38 -14.15 -0.26 5.18
CA THR A 38 -14.64 0.08 6.53
C THR A 38 -14.85 1.59 6.69
N VAL A 39 -13.87 2.42 6.34
CA VAL A 39 -13.99 3.88 6.46
C VAL A 39 -15.07 4.40 5.52
N PHE A 40 -15.11 3.91 4.27
CA PHE A 40 -16.17 4.27 3.32
C PHE A 40 -17.57 3.93 3.87
N TYR A 41 -17.74 2.73 4.42
CA TYR A 41 -19.03 2.29 4.97
C TYR A 41 -19.45 3.10 6.20
N ILE A 42 -18.50 3.42 7.09
CA ILE A 42 -18.77 4.28 8.25
C ILE A 42 -19.18 5.67 7.80
N LEU A 43 -18.42 6.30 6.90
CA LEU A 43 -18.74 7.64 6.40
C LEU A 43 -20.09 7.67 5.70
N TRP A 44 -20.39 6.68 4.88
CA TRP A 44 -21.72 6.52 4.29
C TRP A 44 -22.79 6.42 5.37
N GLY A 45 -22.64 5.50 6.33
CA GLY A 45 -23.62 5.27 7.38
C GLY A 45 -23.86 6.51 8.24
N VAL A 46 -22.81 7.26 8.55
CA VAL A 46 -22.93 8.54 9.27
C VAL A 46 -23.70 9.56 8.43
N MET A 47 -23.38 9.69 7.15
CA MET A 47 -24.13 10.58 6.24
C MET A 47 -25.61 10.20 6.16
N GLU A 48 -25.93 8.90 6.13
CA GLU A 48 -27.31 8.40 6.16
C GLU A 48 -28.01 8.78 7.47
N ILE A 49 -27.36 8.64 8.61
CA ILE A 49 -27.97 8.95 9.91
C ILE A 49 -28.25 10.45 10.05
N VAL A 50 -27.33 11.32 9.65
CA VAL A 50 -27.50 12.77 9.81
C VAL A 50 -28.53 13.38 8.85
N THR A 51 -28.85 12.70 7.76
CA THR A 51 -29.88 13.14 6.81
C THR A 51 -31.27 12.67 7.17
N ILE A 52 -31.42 11.75 8.14
CA ILE A 52 -32.74 11.33 8.62
C ILE A 52 -33.43 12.52 9.30
N PRO A 53 -34.57 13.00 8.78
CA PRO A 53 -35.31 14.07 9.40
C PRO A 53 -35.88 13.57 10.73
N ILE A 54 -35.60 14.30 11.80
CA ILE A 54 -36.21 14.03 13.09
C ILE A 54 -37.64 14.58 13.02
N ALA A 55 -38.61 13.69 12.96
CA ALA A 55 -40.02 14.07 12.96
C ALA A 55 -40.33 14.81 14.27
N ASN A 56 -40.85 16.04 14.13
CA ASN A 56 -41.39 16.84 15.22
C ASN A 56 -42.91 16.70 15.28
#